data_AF-A0A3D9BIV0-F1
#
_entry.id   AF-A0A3D9BIV0-F1
#
_cell.length_a   1.000
_cell.length_b   1.000
_cell.length_c   1.000
_cell.angle_alpha   90.00
_cell.angle_beta   90.00
_cell.angle_gamma   90.00
#
_symmetry.space_group_name_H-M   'P 1'
#
loop_
_entity.id
_entity.type
_entity.pdbx_description
1 polymer ?
#
loop_
_entity_poly.entity_id
_entity_poly.type
_entity_poly.pdbx_seq_one_letter_code
_entity_poly.pdbx_strand_id
1 'polypeptide(L)'
;MRKLIIIISILNLQSCENKYNLENTFWKHCGDYPISDVIVIGKERAVYVRNDSIYFNKNYSLFGVIDTIEYYYGERRLLVRDLKGKVGRYCEK
;
A
#
# COMPACT_ATOMS: atom_id res chain seq x y z
N MET A 1 -36.36 25.14 -3.37
CA MET A 1 -35.87 23.87 -3.95
C MET A 1 -34.48 23.94 -4.62
N ARG A 2 -33.84 25.12 -4.79
CA ARG A 2 -32.46 25.19 -5.34
C ARG A 2 -31.34 24.97 -4.30
N LYS A 3 -31.62 25.22 -3.01
CA LYS A 3 -30.61 25.09 -1.93
C LYS A 3 -30.28 23.64 -1.54
N LEU A 4 -31.17 22.69 -1.80
CA LEU A 4 -30.98 21.27 -1.43
C LEU A 4 -29.98 20.55 -2.35
N ILE A 5 -29.89 20.98 -3.61
CA ILE A 5 -29.03 20.35 -4.63
C ILE A 5 -27.54 20.54 -4.29
N ILE A 6 -27.18 21.66 -3.66
CA ILE A 6 -25.79 21.97 -3.31
C ILE A 6 -25.25 21.04 -2.20
N ILE A 7 -26.11 20.60 -1.28
CA ILE A 7 -25.71 19.73 -0.15
C ILE A 7 -25.35 18.32 -0.64
N ILE A 8 -26.03 17.82 -1.67
CA ILE A 8 -25.80 16.49 -2.24
C ILE A 8 -24.48 16.44 -3.03
N SER A 9 -24.08 17.55 -3.66
CA SER A 9 -22.80 17.63 -4.37
C SER A 9 -21.58 17.53 -3.45
N ILE A 10 -21.70 17.98 -2.19
CA ILE A 10 -20.59 17.98 -1.21
C ILE A 10 -20.35 16.57 -0.63
N LEU A 11 -21.37 15.71 -0.63
CA LEU A 11 -21.30 14.34 -0.10
C LEU A 11 -20.59 13.34 -1.05
N ASN A 12 -20.29 13.73 -2.29
CA ASN A 12 -19.53 12.92 -3.24
C ASN A 12 -18.00 13.06 -3.08
N LEU A 13 -17.53 13.83 -2.10
CA LEU A 13 -16.13 13.86 -1.65
C LEU A 13 -15.86 12.76 -0.61
N GLN A 14 -16.53 11.61 -0.69
CA GLN A 14 -16.11 10.43 0.05
C GLN A 14 -14.71 10.06 -0.45
N SER A 15 -13.74 10.61 0.28
CA SER A 15 -12.39 10.13 0.48
C SER A 15 -12.18 8.77 -0.18
N CYS A 16 -11.31 8.70 -1.18
CA CYS A 16 -10.60 7.45 -1.47
C CYS A 16 -9.84 7.10 -0.18
N GLU A 17 -10.53 6.43 0.73
CA GLU A 17 -9.92 5.88 1.93
C GLU A 17 -8.75 5.03 1.47
N ASN A 18 -7.60 5.22 2.09
CA ASN A 18 -6.42 4.43 1.81
C ASN A 18 -6.76 2.99 2.21
N LYS A 19 -7.23 2.20 1.23
CA LYS A 19 -7.96 0.92 1.39
C LYS A 19 -7.29 -0.06 2.34
N TYR A 20 -5.99 0.08 2.54
CA TYR A 20 -5.18 -0.83 3.32
C TYR A 20 -4.41 -0.17 4.46
N ASN A 21 -4.55 1.14 4.71
CA ASN A 21 -3.85 1.88 5.75
C ASN A 21 -2.37 1.45 5.92
N LEU A 22 -1.58 1.62 4.86
CA LEU A 22 -0.17 1.19 4.81
C LEU A 22 0.79 2.27 5.27
N GLU A 23 0.33 3.48 5.50
CA GLU A 23 1.20 4.56 5.95
C GLU A 23 1.81 4.23 7.30
N ASN A 24 3.12 4.46 7.43
CA ASN A 24 3.88 4.23 8.65
C ASN A 24 3.95 2.77 9.13
N THR A 25 3.78 1.80 8.24
CA THR A 25 3.91 0.36 8.55
C THR A 25 5.31 -0.20 8.27
N PHE A 26 5.63 -1.34 8.90
CA PHE A 26 6.89 -2.06 8.73
C PHE A 26 6.60 -3.52 8.36
N TRP A 27 7.30 -4.03 7.35
CA TRP A 27 7.06 -5.36 6.81
C TRP A 27 8.37 -6.13 6.65
N LYS A 28 8.43 -7.33 7.20
CA LYS A 28 9.59 -8.23 7.09
C LYS A 28 9.27 -9.37 6.13
N HIS A 29 10.20 -9.71 5.26
CA HIS A 29 10.07 -10.87 4.38
C HIS A 29 9.80 -12.14 5.21
N CYS A 30 8.74 -12.88 4.83
CA CYS A 30 8.30 -14.08 5.53
C CYS A 30 7.91 -15.23 4.56
N GLY A 31 8.30 -15.14 3.29
CA GLY A 31 8.21 -16.24 2.35
C GLY A 31 8.06 -15.81 0.89
N ASP A 32 7.95 -16.81 0.03
CA ASP A 32 7.88 -16.67 -1.43
C ASP A 32 9.19 -16.07 -2.00
N TYR A 33 9.13 -15.10 -2.92
CA TYR A 33 10.32 -14.56 -3.57
C TYR A 33 10.92 -13.35 -2.81
N PRO A 34 12.22 -13.34 -2.48
CA PRO A 34 12.84 -12.27 -1.69
C PRO A 34 13.17 -11.05 -2.55
N ILE A 35 12.21 -10.14 -2.74
CA ILE A 35 12.43 -8.86 -3.45
C ILE A 35 13.32 -7.93 -2.61
N SER A 36 13.13 -7.96 -1.28
CA SER A 36 13.89 -7.26 -0.25
C SER A 36 13.70 -7.95 1.09
N ASP A 37 14.60 -7.73 2.04
CA ASP A 37 14.45 -8.30 3.40
C ASP A 37 13.37 -7.58 4.21
N VAL A 38 13.26 -6.26 4.02
CA VAL A 38 12.37 -5.36 4.77
C VAL A 38 11.78 -4.31 3.84
N ILE A 39 10.53 -3.95 4.08
CA ILE A 39 9.84 -2.82 3.45
C ILE A 39 9.32 -1.90 4.56
N VAL A 40 9.79 -0.65 4.57
CA VAL A 40 9.39 0.36 5.54
C VAL A 40 8.60 1.45 4.81
N ILE A 41 7.28 1.44 4.97
CA ILE A 41 6.35 2.31 4.23
C ILE A 41 6.10 3.60 5.02
N GLY A 42 6.22 4.74 4.36
CA GLY A 42 5.82 6.06 4.85
C GLY A 42 6.48 7.20 4.08
N LYS A 43 5.90 8.39 4.17
CA LYS A 43 6.27 9.57 3.35
C LYS A 43 7.73 10.02 3.52
N GLU A 44 8.31 9.80 4.70
CA GLU A 44 9.71 10.13 5.03
C GLU A 44 10.57 8.87 5.27
N ARG A 45 10.08 7.70 4.88
CA ARG A 45 10.73 6.39 5.09
C ARG A 45 11.41 5.90 3.81
N ALA A 46 11.69 4.60 3.70
CA ALA A 46 12.36 4.05 2.52
C ALA A 46 11.48 4.12 1.27
N VAL A 47 10.21 3.75 1.42
CA VAL A 47 9.23 3.68 0.31
C VAL A 47 7.90 4.32 0.69
N TYR A 48 7.13 4.72 -0.31
CA TYR A 48 5.76 5.20 -0.15
C TYR A 48 4.81 4.48 -1.11
N VAL A 49 3.51 4.48 -0.79
CA VAL A 49 2.47 3.85 -1.61
C VAL A 49 1.67 4.92 -2.33
N ARG A 50 1.39 4.70 -3.62
CA ARG A 50 0.42 5.47 -4.40
C ARG A 50 -0.44 4.48 -5.17
N ASN A 51 -1.73 4.44 -4.83
CA ASN A 51 -2.67 3.40 -5.28
C ASN A 51 -2.17 2.00 -4.85
N ASP A 52 -1.91 1.14 -5.82
CA ASP A 52 -1.33 -0.20 -5.63
C ASP A 52 0.20 -0.20 -5.78
N SER A 53 0.81 0.92 -6.16
CA SER A 53 2.22 0.97 -6.53
C SER A 53 3.08 1.46 -5.38
N ILE A 54 4.21 0.79 -5.15
CA ILE A 54 5.20 1.13 -4.13
C ILE A 54 6.39 1.80 -4.81
N TYR A 55 6.81 2.94 -4.31
CA TYR A 55 7.89 3.74 -4.89
C TYR A 55 8.96 4.02 -3.84
N PHE A 56 10.22 4.06 -4.28
CA PHE A 56 11.30 4.57 -3.43
C PHE A 56 11.16 6.08 -3.22
N ASN A 57 11.26 6.55 -1.97
CA ASN A 57 11.22 7.99 -1.68
C ASN A 57 12.42 8.73 -2.29
N LYS A 58 13.60 8.09 -2.32
CA LYS A 58 14.86 8.73 -2.74
C LYS A 58 14.85 9.22 -4.20
N ASN A 59 14.23 8.47 -5.10
CA ASN A 59 14.33 8.71 -6.54
C ASN A 59 13.02 8.53 -7.30
N TYR A 60 11.90 8.32 -6.59
CA TYR A 60 10.57 8.10 -7.16
C TYR A 60 10.48 6.92 -8.14
N SER A 61 11.45 6.00 -8.12
CA SER A 61 11.42 4.80 -8.96
C SER A 61 10.47 3.76 -8.38
N LEU A 62 9.83 3.00 -9.27
CA LEU A 62 8.90 1.93 -8.90
C LEU A 62 9.67 0.78 -8.25
N PHE A 63 9.33 0.47 -7.00
CA PHE A 63 9.86 -0.67 -6.24
C PHE A 63 9.11 -1.95 -6.60
N GLY A 64 7.79 -1.88 -6.65
CA GLY A 64 6.91 -3.01 -6.92
C GLY A 64 5.45 -2.62 -6.83
N VAL A 65 4.57 -3.59 -7.02
CA VAL A 65 3.11 -3.41 -6.96
C VAL A 65 2.54 -4.30 -5.87
N ILE A 66 1.60 -3.78 -5.10
CA ILE A 66 0.80 -4.52 -4.12
C ILE A 66 -0.07 -5.49 -4.91
N ASP A 67 0.24 -6.77 -4.80
CA ASP A 67 -0.51 -7.84 -5.45
C ASP A 67 -1.77 -8.15 -4.65
N THR A 68 -1.62 -8.35 -3.34
CA THR A 68 -2.70 -8.66 -2.41
C THR A 68 -2.28 -8.29 -1.00
N ILE A 69 -3.26 -7.93 -0.17
CA ILE A 69 -3.10 -7.82 1.28
C ILE A 69 -4.11 -8.76 1.92
N GLU A 70 -3.61 -9.68 2.73
CA GLU A 70 -4.41 -10.73 3.38
C GLU A 70 -4.15 -10.78 4.88
N TYR A 71 -5.07 -11.38 5.62
CA TYR A 71 -4.90 -11.71 7.03
C TYR A 71 -4.74 -13.22 7.18
N TYR A 72 -3.68 -13.66 7.85
CA TYR A 72 -3.40 -15.06 8.11
C TYR A 72 -3.11 -15.27 9.59
N TYR A 73 -3.97 -16.03 10.27
CA TYR A 73 -3.95 -16.20 11.73
C TYR A 73 -3.87 -14.89 12.51
N GLY A 74 -4.58 -13.85 12.04
CA GLY A 74 -4.60 -12.53 12.70
C GLY A 74 -3.43 -11.62 12.34
N GLU A 75 -2.41 -12.10 11.62
CA GLU A 75 -1.30 -11.28 11.13
C GLU A 75 -1.59 -10.77 9.71
N ARG A 76 -1.30 -9.49 9.45
CA ARG A 76 -1.38 -8.92 8.11
C ARG A 76 -0.20 -9.36 7.27
N ARG A 77 -0.48 -9.71 6.02
CA ARG A 77 0.50 -10.07 5.00
C ARG A 77 0.35 -9.18 3.79
N LEU A 78 1.48 -8.65 3.34
CA LEU A 78 1.62 -7.84 2.15
C LEU A 78 2.33 -8.68 1.08
N LEU A 79 1.63 -8.98 -0.02
CA LEU A 79 2.22 -9.60 -1.20
C LEU A 79 2.62 -8.49 -2.17
N VAL A 80 3.90 -8.45 -2.52
CA VAL A 80 4.46 -7.46 -3.44
C VAL A 80 4.98 -8.17 -4.68
N ARG A 81 4.59 -7.69 -5.85
CA ARG A 81 5.06 -8.15 -7.15
C ARG A 81 6.17 -7.23 -7.66
N ASP A 82 7.30 -7.80 -8.05
CA ASP A 82 8.38 -7.06 -8.72
C ASP A 82 8.06 -6.81 -10.21
N LEU A 83 8.92 -6.03 -10.87
CA LEU A 83 8.77 -5.70 -12.30
C LEU A 83 8.96 -6.91 -13.23
N LYS A 84 9.46 -8.03 -12.72
CA LYS A 84 9.63 -9.30 -13.44
C LYS A 84 8.47 -10.27 -13.18
N GLY A 85 7.46 -9.85 -12.42
CA GLY A 85 6.29 -10.65 -12.07
C GLY A 85 6.50 -11.65 -10.93
N LYS A 86 7.62 -11.59 -10.21
CA LYS A 86 7.86 -12.42 -9.01
C LYS A 86 7.16 -11.80 -7.81
N VAL A 87 6.56 -12.64 -6.96
CA VAL A 87 5.81 -12.20 -5.78
C VAL A 87 6.55 -12.58 -4.50
N GLY A 88 6.83 -11.59 -3.67
CA GLY A 88 7.36 -11.75 -2.33
C GLY A 88 6.29 -11.51 -1.27
N ARG A 89 6.33 -12.28 -0.18
CA ARG A 89 5.39 -12.15 0.92
C ARG A 89 6.06 -11.57 2.15
N TYR A 90 5.42 -10.57 2.73
CA TYR A 90 5.91 -9.82 3.86
C TYR A 90 4.88 -9.81 4.98
N CYS A 91 5.33 -9.95 6.22
CA CYS A 91 4.51 -9.97 7.41
C CYS A 91 4.72 -8.66 8.18
N GLU A 92 3.63 -8.07 8.67
CA GLU A 92 3.69 -6.82 9.45
C GLU A 92 4.41 -7.04 10.80
N LYS A 93 5.16 -6.02 11.26
CA LYS A 93 5.77 -5.98 12.60
C LYS A 93 5.51 -4.68 13.32
#